data_AF-A0A4Z0A2J4-F1
#
_entry.id   AF-A0A4Z0A2J4-F1
#
_cell.length_a   1.000
_cell.length_b   1.000
_cell.length_c   1.000
_cell.angle_alpha   90.00
_cell.angle_beta   90.00
_cell.angle_gamma   90.00
#
_symmetry.space_group_name_H-M   'P 1'
#
loop_
_entity.id
_entity.type
_entity.pdbx_description
1 polymer ?
#
loop_
_entity_poly.entity_id
_entity_poly.type
_entity_poly.pdbx_seq_one_letter_code
_entity_poly.pdbx_strand_id
1 'polypeptide(L)'
;MPSITLSDELILLHPEDIICSVNIQHDCHKGGCKATQKEYRMQERLITAQSRLLVQHSDNIHFIVNMHALHNHKQIRKALPSHLVKSSFSIADVASLRRDAAASIRSKKAEQTEAKKRTLVAKISHRAKAPNPLKGASAPNNDAEPHDDSEIMSVHEQVINSLEDDEQLIDVLASAFTDQDFESHEAGTILDGHQDSSSTVLHVQPPRASENLGVQDQSVEKQALQALRSATVAVLKYLCRQEKVKQSGVAQFIYCYAPAKSNSDQL
;
A
#
# COMPACT_ATOMS: atom_id res chain seq x y z
N MET A 1 1.77 -12.19 -7.49
CA MET A 1 1.49 -12.12 -6.04
C MET A 1 0.52 -13.24 -5.69
N PRO A 2 0.62 -13.86 -4.51
CA PRO A 2 -0.27 -14.95 -4.14
C PRO A 2 -1.70 -14.44 -3.94
N SER A 3 -2.65 -15.22 -4.45
CA SER A 3 -4.08 -15.00 -4.30
C SER A 3 -4.60 -15.90 -3.17
N ILE A 4 -5.46 -15.36 -2.32
CA ILE A 4 -6.12 -16.05 -1.22
C ILE A 4 -7.64 -15.87 -1.33
N THR A 5 -8.36 -16.81 -0.73
CA THR A 5 -9.82 -16.81 -0.67
C THR A 5 -10.23 -16.68 0.79
N LEU A 6 -11.16 -15.78 1.11
CA LEU A 6 -11.74 -15.69 2.44
C LEU A 6 -12.56 -16.94 2.73
N SER A 7 -12.32 -17.55 3.90
CA SER A 7 -13.12 -18.66 4.43
C SER A 7 -14.16 -18.12 5.40
N ASP A 8 -15.33 -18.75 5.46
CA ASP A 8 -16.35 -18.48 6.48
C ASP A 8 -16.02 -19.14 7.84
N GLU A 9 -14.94 -19.93 7.88
CA GLU A 9 -14.46 -20.57 9.10
C GLU A 9 -13.86 -19.53 10.08
N LEU A 10 -14.39 -19.52 11.30
CA LEU A 10 -13.90 -18.68 12.39
C LEU A 10 -12.94 -19.48 13.25
N ILE A 11 -11.71 -18.96 13.38
CA ILE A 11 -10.67 -19.53 14.24
C ILE A 11 -10.43 -18.58 15.40
N LEU A 12 -10.45 -19.10 16.64
CA LEU A 12 -10.09 -18.35 17.83
C LEU A 12 -8.56 -18.43 18.01
N LEU A 13 -7.89 -17.28 18.09
CA LEU A 13 -6.45 -17.18 18.30
C LEU A 13 -6.16 -16.42 19.59
N HIS A 14 -5.08 -16.81 20.28
CA HIS A 14 -4.59 -16.02 21.41
C HIS A 14 -3.86 -14.76 20.88
N PRO A 15 -3.85 -13.62 21.58
CA PRO A 15 -3.10 -12.45 21.10
C PRO A 15 -1.62 -12.69 20.81
N GLU A 16 -0.93 -13.55 21.57
CA GLU A 16 0.50 -13.85 21.31
C GLU A 16 0.74 -14.75 20.08
N ASP A 17 -0.31 -15.38 19.59
CA ASP A 17 -0.27 -16.19 18.36
C ASP A 17 -0.22 -15.30 17.10
N ILE A 18 -0.57 -14.02 17.22
CA ILE A 18 -0.60 -13.05 16.13
C ILE A 18 0.79 -12.45 15.93
N ILE A 19 1.46 -12.85 14.84
CA ILE A 19 2.83 -12.39 14.55
C ILE A 19 2.83 -11.01 13.88
N CYS A 20 2.01 -10.84 12.84
CA CYS A 20 1.96 -9.61 12.08
C CYS A 20 0.64 -9.46 11.32
N SER A 21 0.32 -8.21 10.96
CA SER A 21 -0.75 -7.91 10.00
C SER A 21 -0.23 -7.96 8.56
N VAL A 22 -1.09 -8.42 7.66
CA VAL A 22 -0.84 -8.40 6.22
C VAL A 22 -1.72 -7.37 5.55
N ASN A 23 -1.18 -6.75 4.51
CA ASN A 23 -1.93 -5.88 3.62
C ASN A 23 -2.49 -6.72 2.48
N ILE A 24 -3.81 -6.81 2.40
CA ILE A 24 -4.51 -7.49 1.32
C ILE A 24 -5.30 -6.49 0.47
N GLN A 25 -5.38 -6.79 -0.82
CA GLN A 25 -6.16 -6.02 -1.78
C GLN A 25 -7.13 -6.98 -2.49
N HIS A 26 -8.35 -6.53 -2.79
CA HIS A 26 -9.32 -7.36 -3.51
C HIS A 26 -8.80 -7.71 -4.92
N ASP A 27 -8.91 -8.97 -5.32
CA ASP A 27 -8.59 -9.42 -6.66
C ASP A 27 -9.75 -9.07 -7.62
N CYS A 28 -9.81 -7.80 -7.99
CA CYS A 28 -10.88 -7.26 -8.82
C CYS A 28 -11.00 -7.96 -10.18
N HIS A 29 -9.88 -8.47 -10.70
CA HIS A 29 -9.87 -9.18 -11.98
C HIS A 29 -10.59 -10.53 -11.84
N LYS A 30 -10.22 -11.33 -10.84
CA LYS A 30 -10.86 -12.62 -10.58
C LYS A 30 -12.31 -12.48 -10.14
N GLY A 31 -12.63 -11.44 -9.36
CA GLY A 31 -14.00 -11.14 -8.94
C GLY A 31 -14.88 -10.59 -10.06
N GLY A 32 -14.31 -10.12 -11.18
CA GLY A 32 -15.09 -9.47 -12.25
C GLY A 32 -15.67 -8.12 -11.85
N CYS A 33 -14.98 -7.39 -10.96
CA CYS A 33 -15.42 -6.10 -10.45
C CYS A 33 -15.40 -5.03 -11.55
N LYS A 34 -16.31 -4.06 -11.48
CA LYS A 34 -16.46 -3.02 -12.51
C LYS A 34 -16.30 -1.62 -11.93
N ALA A 35 -15.63 -0.75 -12.68
CA ALA A 35 -15.49 0.67 -12.34
C ALA A 35 -16.73 1.48 -12.76
N THR A 36 -17.89 1.16 -12.18
CA THR A 36 -19.20 1.73 -12.54
C THR A 36 -19.55 2.98 -11.76
N GLN A 37 -19.07 3.09 -10.51
CA GLN A 37 -19.46 4.18 -9.62
C GLN A 37 -18.57 5.39 -9.84
N LYS A 38 -19.15 6.59 -9.90
CA LYS A 38 -18.40 7.86 -9.99
C LYS A 38 -18.43 8.55 -8.62
N GLU A 39 -17.26 8.85 -8.08
CA GLU A 39 -17.10 9.52 -6.79
C GLU A 39 -16.40 10.87 -7.01
N TYR A 40 -17.00 11.96 -6.51
CA TYR A 40 -16.35 13.27 -6.51
C TYR A 40 -15.27 13.33 -5.43
N ARG A 41 -14.11 13.88 -5.76
CA ARG A 41 -13.02 14.01 -4.81
C ARG A 41 -13.32 15.12 -3.81
N MET A 42 -13.14 14.82 -2.53
CA MET A 42 -13.13 15.85 -1.48
C MET A 42 -11.70 16.33 -1.23
N GLN A 43 -11.51 17.66 -1.17
CA GLN A 43 -10.28 18.31 -0.76
C GLN A 43 -10.63 19.35 0.31
N GLU A 44 -9.95 19.33 1.45
CA GLU A 44 -10.18 20.29 2.55
C GLU A 44 -11.67 20.40 2.98
N ARG A 45 -12.39 19.27 2.95
CA ARG A 45 -13.84 19.16 3.21
C ARG A 45 -14.75 19.78 2.14
N LEU A 46 -14.19 20.30 1.04
CA LEU A 46 -14.93 20.78 -0.12
C LEU A 46 -15.00 19.71 -1.20
N ILE A 47 -16.21 19.50 -1.74
CA ILE A 47 -16.39 18.64 -2.91
C ILE A 47 -15.82 19.37 -4.12
N THR A 48 -14.90 18.73 -4.82
CA THR A 48 -14.28 19.27 -6.03
C THR A 48 -15.05 18.81 -7.27
N ALA A 49 -14.92 19.54 -8.38
CA ALA A 49 -15.43 19.10 -9.68
C ALA A 49 -14.68 17.86 -10.22
N GLN A 50 -13.53 17.52 -9.63
CA GLN A 50 -12.79 16.33 -10.01
C GLN A 50 -13.53 15.09 -9.50
N SER A 51 -13.62 14.09 -10.36
CA SER A 51 -14.25 12.81 -10.03
C SER A 51 -13.33 11.67 -10.44
N ARG A 52 -13.47 10.56 -9.73
CA ARG A 52 -12.81 9.30 -10.04
C ARG A 52 -13.85 8.20 -10.23
N LEU A 53 -13.53 7.22 -11.06
CA LEU A 53 -14.28 5.98 -11.07
C LEU A 53 -13.85 5.15 -9.86
N LEU A 54 -14.83 4.61 -9.16
CA LEU A 54 -14.68 3.73 -8.03
C LEU A 54 -15.05 2.31 -8.49
N VAL A 55 -14.19 1.36 -8.14
CA VAL A 55 -14.40 -0.04 -8.46
C VAL A 55 -15.44 -0.59 -7.48
N GLN A 56 -16.59 -1.00 -8.01
CA GLN A 56 -17.61 -1.70 -7.24
C GLN A 56 -17.25 -3.18 -7.22
N HIS A 57 -16.94 -3.69 -6.02
CA HIS A 57 -16.65 -5.10 -5.84
C HIS A 57 -17.92 -5.94 -5.98
N SER A 58 -17.85 -6.98 -6.79
CA SER A 58 -18.91 -7.97 -7.04
C SER A 58 -18.98 -9.05 -5.96
N ASP A 59 -17.85 -9.30 -5.30
CA ASP A 59 -17.69 -10.22 -4.18
C ASP A 59 -16.71 -9.64 -3.15
N ASN A 60 -16.63 -10.26 -1.97
CA ASN A 60 -15.64 -9.95 -0.93
C ASN A 60 -14.85 -11.20 -0.54
N ILE A 61 -14.52 -12.04 -1.51
CA ILE A 61 -13.99 -13.39 -1.28
C ILE A 61 -12.55 -13.50 -1.79
N HIS A 62 -12.22 -12.84 -2.89
CA HIS A 62 -10.90 -12.99 -3.53
C HIS A 62 -9.96 -11.84 -3.21
N PHE A 63 -8.75 -12.17 -2.75
CA PHE A 63 -7.76 -11.19 -2.35
C PHE A 63 -6.35 -11.55 -2.83
N ILE A 64 -5.51 -10.53 -2.95
CA ILE A 64 -4.09 -10.62 -3.27
C ILE A 64 -3.31 -10.12 -2.05
N VAL A 65 -2.33 -10.91 -1.60
CA VAL A 65 -1.48 -10.53 -0.47
C VAL A 65 -0.29 -9.70 -0.96
N ASN A 66 -0.12 -8.51 -0.39
CA ASN A 66 1.07 -7.70 -0.63
C ASN A 66 2.26 -8.27 0.18
N MET A 67 3.03 -9.14 -0.45
CA MET A 67 4.26 -9.73 0.13
C MET A 67 5.40 -8.73 0.33
N HIS A 68 5.27 -7.51 -0.19
CA HIS A 68 6.30 -6.47 -0.15
C HIS A 68 5.91 -5.33 0.81
N ALA A 69 5.06 -5.60 1.79
CA ALA A 69 4.75 -4.65 2.85
C ALA A 69 6.03 -4.23 3.60
N LEU A 70 6.27 -2.92 3.72
CA LEU A 70 7.50 -2.33 4.24
C LEU A 70 7.97 -2.97 5.56
N HIS A 71 7.06 -3.13 6.52
CA HIS A 71 7.42 -3.54 7.88
C HIS A 71 7.40 -5.06 8.11
N ASN A 72 6.60 -5.82 7.35
CA ASN A 72 6.29 -7.23 7.68
C ASN A 72 6.66 -8.24 6.57
N HIS A 73 7.37 -7.81 5.51
CA HIS A 73 7.62 -8.67 4.35
C HIS A 73 8.34 -9.99 4.71
N LYS A 74 9.28 -9.99 5.66
CA LYS A 74 10.03 -11.20 6.06
C LYS A 74 9.11 -12.24 6.69
N GLN A 75 8.25 -11.80 7.61
CA GLN A 75 7.27 -12.65 8.31
C GLN A 75 6.25 -13.21 7.32
N ILE A 76 5.73 -12.37 6.43
CA ILE A 76 4.77 -12.78 5.39
C ILE A 76 5.37 -13.85 4.47
N ARG A 77 6.61 -13.65 3.99
CA ARG A 77 7.29 -14.63 3.14
C ARG A 77 7.55 -15.96 3.85
N LYS A 78 7.87 -15.94 5.15
CA LYS A 78 8.08 -17.16 5.95
C LYS A 78 6.78 -17.92 6.20
N ALA A 79 5.66 -17.21 6.35
CA ALA A 79 4.35 -17.81 6.59
C ALA A 79 3.73 -18.42 5.33
N LEU A 80 4.16 -17.98 4.14
CA LEU A 80 3.63 -18.50 2.88
C LEU A 80 4.36 -19.78 2.42
N PRO A 81 3.62 -20.75 1.86
CA PRO A 81 4.21 -21.89 1.17
C PRO A 81 5.24 -21.47 0.11
N SER A 82 6.32 -22.25 -0.02
CA SER A 82 7.43 -21.92 -0.93
C SER A 82 7.01 -21.72 -2.38
N HIS A 83 6.00 -22.46 -2.86
CA HIS A 83 5.45 -22.34 -4.21
C HIS A 83 4.67 -21.04 -4.45
N LEU A 84 4.18 -20.37 -3.40
CA LEU A 84 3.51 -19.07 -3.47
C LEU A 84 4.48 -17.89 -3.37
N VAL A 85 5.66 -18.13 -2.78
CA VAL A 85 6.73 -17.12 -2.64
C VAL A 85 7.56 -17.02 -3.91
N LYS A 86 7.81 -18.14 -4.59
CA LYS A 86 8.58 -18.17 -5.84
C LYS A 86 7.82 -17.42 -6.92
N SER A 87 8.47 -16.41 -7.50
CA SER A 87 7.95 -15.75 -8.71
C SER A 87 7.85 -16.79 -9.82
N SER A 88 6.68 -16.90 -10.44
CA SER A 88 6.51 -17.70 -11.66
C SER A 88 7.24 -17.09 -12.86
N PHE A 89 7.67 -15.83 -12.74
CA PHE A 89 8.41 -15.13 -13.77
C PHE A 89 9.91 -15.12 -13.43
N SER A 90 10.71 -15.67 -14.34
CA SER A 90 12.16 -15.58 -14.34
C SER A 90 12.59 -14.54 -15.37
N ILE A 91 13.36 -13.54 -14.94
CA ILE A 91 13.95 -12.54 -15.83
C ILE A 91 15.41 -12.93 -16.03
N ALA A 92 15.80 -13.17 -17.28
CA ALA A 92 17.16 -13.57 -17.61
C ALA A 92 18.20 -12.51 -17.21
N ASP A 93 17.90 -11.23 -17.42
CA ASP A 93 18.76 -10.11 -17.04
C ASP A 93 17.97 -9.02 -16.30
N VAL A 94 17.89 -9.18 -14.97
CA VAL A 94 17.22 -8.23 -14.08
C VAL A 94 17.91 -6.86 -14.13
N ALA A 95 19.22 -6.82 -14.34
CA ALA A 95 19.99 -5.58 -14.34
C ALA A 95 19.72 -4.74 -15.59
N SER A 96 19.63 -5.36 -16.78
CA SER A 96 19.18 -4.65 -18.00
C SER A 96 17.77 -4.12 -17.84
N LEU A 97 16.82 -4.96 -17.38
CA LEU A 97 15.43 -4.52 -17.20
C LEU A 97 15.32 -3.30 -16.27
N ARG A 98 16.07 -3.29 -15.17
CA ARG A 98 16.12 -2.15 -14.24
C ARG A 98 16.71 -0.90 -14.90
N ARG A 99 17.80 -1.03 -15.67
CA ARG A 99 18.40 0.09 -16.40
C ARG A 99 17.44 0.68 -17.43
N ASP A 100 16.75 -0.18 -18.19
CA ASP A 100 15.80 0.24 -19.22
C ASP A 100 14.58 0.93 -18.60
N ALA A 101 14.04 0.38 -17.52
CA ALA A 101 12.96 1.01 -16.77
C ALA A 101 13.38 2.38 -16.18
N ALA A 102 14.58 2.46 -15.60
CA ALA A 102 15.10 3.72 -15.07
C ALA A 102 15.33 4.75 -16.18
N ALA A 103 15.86 4.36 -17.34
CA ALA A 103 16.02 5.22 -18.50
C ALA A 103 14.67 5.76 -18.98
N SER A 104 13.66 4.89 -19.11
CA SER A 104 12.30 5.27 -19.49
C SER A 104 11.66 6.28 -18.52
N ILE A 105 11.83 6.09 -17.21
CA ILE A 105 11.34 7.03 -16.19
C ILE A 105 12.01 8.39 -16.32
N ARG A 106 13.34 8.42 -16.52
CA ARG A 106 14.10 9.68 -16.69
C ARG A 106 13.67 10.43 -17.95
N SER A 107 13.57 9.74 -19.09
CA SER A 107 13.11 10.36 -20.34
C SER A 107 11.71 10.95 -20.19
N LYS A 108 10.78 10.20 -19.60
CA LYS A 108 9.41 10.67 -19.36
C LYS A 108 9.37 11.87 -18.40
N LYS A 109 10.22 11.91 -17.37
CA LYS A 109 10.30 13.08 -16.47
C LYS A 109 10.88 14.29 -17.19
N ALA A 110 11.93 14.12 -17.99
CA ALA A 110 12.52 15.20 -18.78
C ALA A 110 11.50 15.84 -19.73
N GLU A 111 10.73 15.02 -20.45
CA GLU A 111 9.64 15.49 -21.32
C GLU A 111 8.56 16.26 -20.54
N GLN A 112 8.15 15.77 -19.36
CA GLN A 112 7.18 16.45 -18.51
C GLN A 112 7.72 17.80 -18.00
N THR A 113 8.99 17.86 -17.61
CA THR A 113 9.64 19.08 -17.17
C THR A 113 9.70 20.10 -18.31
N GLU A 114 10.08 19.70 -19.52
CA GLU A 114 10.05 20.58 -20.68
C GLU A 114 8.64 21.08 -21.01
N ALA A 115 7.65 20.20 -20.99
CA ALA A 115 6.25 20.57 -21.26
C ALA A 115 5.72 21.58 -20.23
N LYS A 116 6.06 21.40 -18.95
CA LYS A 116 5.76 22.37 -17.88
C LYS A 116 6.45 23.71 -18.14
N LYS A 117 7.75 23.70 -18.46
CA LYS A 117 8.52 24.92 -18.81
C LYS A 117 7.87 25.67 -19.98
N ARG A 118 7.53 24.96 -21.08
CA ARG A 118 6.85 25.56 -22.25
C ARG A 118 5.50 26.17 -21.88
N THR A 119 4.70 25.48 -21.08
CA THR A 119 3.39 25.96 -20.62
C THR A 119 3.54 27.21 -19.74
N LEU A 120 4.54 27.25 -18.87
CA LEU A 120 4.82 28.40 -18.01
C LEU A 120 5.22 29.62 -18.83
N VAL A 121 6.17 29.47 -19.77
CA VAL A 121 6.61 30.55 -20.66
C VAL A 121 5.44 31.09 -21.49
N ALA A 122 4.57 30.21 -22.01
CA ALA A 122 3.36 30.61 -22.72
C ALA A 122 2.44 31.47 -21.84
N LYS A 123 2.18 31.06 -20.58
CA LYS A 123 1.35 31.85 -19.64
C LYS A 123 1.93 33.22 -19.34
N ILE A 124 3.26 33.31 -19.12
CA ILE A 124 3.95 34.59 -18.88
C ILE A 124 3.81 35.50 -20.10
N SER A 125 4.03 34.97 -21.31
CA SER A 125 3.92 35.72 -22.55
C SER A 125 2.50 36.26 -22.83
N HIS A 126 1.46 35.51 -22.44
CA HIS A 126 0.07 35.96 -22.53
C HIS A 126 -0.23 37.10 -21.55
N ARG A 127 0.33 37.07 -20.34
CA ARG A 127 0.13 38.13 -19.34
C ARG A 127 0.81 39.44 -19.76
N ALA A 128 1.99 39.36 -20.37
CA ALA A 128 2.72 40.54 -20.88
C ALA A 128 1.99 41.26 -22.04
N LYS A 129 1.11 40.55 -22.76
CA LYS A 129 0.36 41.10 -23.92
C LYS A 129 -1.03 41.62 -23.58
N ALA A 130 -1.50 41.45 -22.34
CA ALA A 130 -2.78 42.00 -21.91
C ALA A 130 -2.67 43.53 -21.83
N PRO A 131 -3.38 44.30 -22.67
CA PRO A 131 -3.34 45.76 -22.62
C PRO A 131 -3.86 46.19 -21.25
N ASN A 132 -3.01 46.88 -20.50
CA ASN A 132 -3.35 47.38 -19.17
C ASN A 132 -4.59 48.30 -19.29
N PRO A 133 -5.76 47.96 -18.71
CA PRO A 133 -6.99 48.72 -18.93
C PRO A 133 -7.05 50.05 -18.16
N LEU A 134 -5.92 50.58 -17.71
CA LEU A 134 -5.83 51.81 -16.93
C LEU A 134 -5.23 52.95 -17.76
N LYS A 135 -6.05 53.55 -18.64
CA LYS A 135 -5.83 54.94 -19.07
C LYS A 135 -7.13 55.60 -19.51
N GLY A 136 -7.75 56.29 -18.56
CA GLY A 136 -8.91 57.18 -18.69
C GLY A 136 -9.73 57.08 -17.40
N ALA A 137 -9.74 58.03 -16.48
CA ALA A 137 -9.49 59.47 -16.57
C ALA A 137 -9.08 60.06 -15.19
N SER A 138 -8.23 61.11 -15.22
CA SER A 138 -8.08 62.27 -14.28
C SER A 138 -8.13 62.04 -12.76
N ALA A 139 -7.24 62.56 -11.90
CA ALA A 139 -6.51 63.83 -11.87
C ALA A 139 -5.34 63.76 -10.85
N PRO A 140 -4.45 64.78 -10.79
CA PRO A 140 -3.12 64.67 -10.20
C PRO A 140 -3.09 65.04 -8.71
N ASN A 141 -2.28 64.35 -7.92
CA ASN A 141 -1.50 64.99 -6.86
C ASN A 141 -0.19 64.23 -6.65
N ASN A 142 0.86 65.03 -6.55
CA ASN A 142 2.25 64.63 -6.43
C ASN A 142 2.46 63.96 -5.07
N ASP A 143 3.13 62.80 -5.07
CA ASP A 143 4.22 62.45 -4.17
C ASP A 143 4.80 61.13 -4.70
N ALA A 144 5.93 61.28 -5.39
CA ALA A 144 6.64 60.20 -6.07
C ALA A 144 7.36 59.32 -5.04
N GLU A 145 6.70 58.27 -4.57
CA GLU A 145 7.34 57.13 -3.93
C GLU A 145 7.92 56.20 -5.02
N PRO A 146 9.21 55.83 -4.94
CA PRO A 146 9.86 54.97 -5.91
C PRO A 146 9.24 53.57 -5.84
N HIS A 147 8.56 53.17 -6.93
CA HIS A 147 7.94 51.86 -7.05
C HIS A 147 9.04 50.79 -7.12
N ASP A 148 9.09 49.94 -6.10
CA ASP A 148 10.07 48.88 -5.92
C ASP A 148 9.82 47.72 -6.90
N ASP A 149 10.68 47.57 -7.90
CA ASP A 149 10.67 46.47 -8.89
C ASP A 149 11.10 45.11 -8.28
N SER A 150 11.35 45.01 -6.97
CA SER A 150 11.78 43.78 -6.27
C SER A 150 10.76 42.62 -6.34
N GLU A 151 9.48 42.92 -6.55
CA GLU A 151 8.41 41.92 -6.45
C GLU A 151 8.39 40.94 -7.64
N ILE A 152 8.87 41.35 -8.82
CA ILE A 152 8.87 40.51 -10.03
C ILE A 152 10.03 39.49 -10.02
N MET A 153 11.18 39.82 -9.40
CA MET A 153 12.31 38.89 -9.30
C MET A 153 12.06 37.76 -8.28
N SER A 154 11.31 38.04 -7.21
CA SER A 154 10.95 37.06 -6.17
C SER A 154 10.18 35.85 -6.69
N VAL A 155 9.24 36.06 -7.63
CA VAL A 155 8.42 34.98 -8.21
C VAL A 155 9.24 34.08 -9.14
N HIS A 156 10.27 34.62 -9.80
CA HIS A 156 11.15 33.82 -10.66
C HIS A 156 12.06 32.90 -9.82
N GLU A 157 12.55 33.38 -8.69
CA GLU A 157 13.46 32.63 -7.81
C GLU A 157 12.74 31.51 -7.04
N GLN A 158 11.51 31.73 -6.57
CA GLN A 158 10.70 30.68 -5.94
C GLN A 158 10.38 29.52 -6.90
N VAL A 159 10.26 29.77 -8.20
CA VAL A 159 9.99 28.73 -9.20
C VAL A 159 11.25 27.90 -9.52
N ILE A 160 12.44 28.51 -9.49
CA ILE A 160 13.70 27.80 -9.69
C ILE A 160 13.98 26.84 -8.52
N ASN A 161 13.83 27.32 -7.28
CA ASN A 161 14.08 26.50 -6.09
C ASN A 161 13.14 25.29 -6.01
N SER A 162 11.87 25.44 -6.45
CA SER A 162 10.91 24.33 -6.46
C SER A 162 11.24 23.22 -7.49
N LEU A 163 12.08 23.51 -8.49
CA LEU A 163 12.52 22.51 -9.48
C LEU A 163 13.78 21.76 -9.03
N GLU A 164 14.61 22.36 -8.18
CA GLU A 164 15.86 21.75 -7.67
C GLU A 164 15.59 20.72 -6.56
N ASP A 165 14.59 20.97 -5.71
CA ASP A 165 14.16 20.02 -4.67
C ASP A 165 13.67 18.68 -5.27
N ASP A 166 13.12 18.72 -6.48
CA ASP A 166 12.62 17.54 -7.21
C ASP A 166 13.73 16.66 -7.81
N GLU A 167 14.96 17.17 -7.95
CA GLU A 167 16.12 16.40 -8.43
C GLU A 167 16.80 15.67 -7.27
N GLN A 168 16.96 16.30 -6.11
CA GLN A 168 17.57 15.68 -4.93
C GLN A 168 16.78 14.47 -4.41
N LEU A 169 15.43 14.50 -4.50
CA LEU A 169 14.59 13.37 -4.11
C LEU A 169 14.82 12.12 -5.00
N ILE A 170 15.25 12.30 -6.25
CA ILE A 170 15.49 11.19 -7.17
C ILE A 170 16.77 10.46 -6.84
N ASP A 171 17.84 11.19 -6.54
CA ASP A 171 19.13 10.56 -6.22
C ASP A 171 19.03 9.73 -4.94
N VAL A 172 18.24 10.20 -3.96
CA VAL A 172 17.92 9.44 -2.74
C VAL A 172 17.12 8.17 -3.03
N LEU A 173 16.16 8.22 -3.96
CA LEU A 173 15.42 7.03 -4.35
C LEU A 173 16.29 6.05 -5.16
N ALA A 174 17.13 6.54 -6.06
CA ALA A 174 18.03 5.71 -6.85
C ALA A 174 19.11 5.02 -6.00
N SER A 175 19.63 5.70 -4.97
CA SER A 175 20.56 5.10 -4.01
C SER A 175 19.88 4.05 -3.14
N ALA A 176 18.64 4.29 -2.71
CA ALA A 176 17.89 3.32 -1.88
C ALA A 176 17.60 1.98 -2.57
N PHE A 177 17.68 1.90 -3.91
CA PHE A 177 17.46 0.67 -4.67
C PHE A 177 18.73 -0.03 -5.15
N THR A 178 19.90 0.59 -5.01
CA THR A 178 21.18 0.00 -5.45
C THR A 178 21.86 -0.83 -4.37
N ASP A 179 21.60 -0.57 -3.09
CA ASP A 179 22.31 -1.21 -1.96
C ASP A 179 21.65 -2.48 -1.39
N GLN A 180 20.59 -3.03 -2.02
CA GLN A 180 20.11 -4.36 -1.65
C GLN A 180 20.85 -5.43 -2.43
N ASP A 181 22.11 -5.65 -2.04
CA ASP A 181 22.88 -6.84 -2.40
C ASP A 181 22.12 -8.08 -1.90
N PHE A 182 21.44 -8.74 -2.83
CA PHE A 182 20.85 -10.04 -2.61
C PHE A 182 21.99 -11.04 -2.74
N GLU A 183 22.62 -11.39 -1.61
CA GLU A 183 23.59 -12.49 -1.53
C GLU A 183 22.98 -13.72 -2.20
N SER A 184 23.51 -14.05 -3.37
CA SER A 184 23.11 -15.21 -4.15
C SER A 184 23.77 -16.43 -3.52
N HIS A 185 23.05 -17.08 -2.61
CA HIS A 185 23.42 -18.43 -2.20
C HIS A 185 23.31 -19.36 -3.41
N GLU A 186 24.46 -19.89 -3.82
CA GLU A 186 24.64 -20.79 -4.96
C GLU A 186 23.71 -22.02 -4.88
N ALA A 187 23.16 -22.37 -6.03
CA ALA A 187 22.22 -23.46 -6.22
C ALA A 187 22.93 -24.83 -6.24
N GLY A 188 22.60 -25.67 -5.27
CA GLY A 188 22.83 -27.12 -5.35
C GLY A 188 21.84 -27.75 -6.34
N THR A 189 22.38 -28.46 -7.33
CA THR A 189 21.65 -29.20 -8.37
C THR A 189 20.96 -30.42 -7.77
N ILE A 190 19.63 -30.54 -7.88
CA ILE A 190 18.90 -31.79 -7.62
C ILE A 190 17.91 -32.06 -8.76
N LEU A 191 17.99 -33.30 -9.23
CA LEU A 191 17.34 -33.91 -10.39
C LEU A 191 15.82 -34.12 -10.24
N ASP A 192 15.22 -34.30 -11.41
CA ASP A 192 13.84 -34.56 -11.80
C ASP A 192 12.93 -35.33 -10.83
N GLY A 193 11.66 -34.90 -10.80
CA GLY A 193 10.55 -35.65 -10.20
C GLY A 193 9.19 -35.12 -10.67
N HIS A 194 8.56 -35.89 -11.56
CA HIS A 194 7.15 -35.82 -11.98
C HIS A 194 6.19 -35.49 -10.83
N GLN A 195 5.22 -34.58 -11.03
CA GLN A 195 3.99 -34.54 -10.22
C GLN A 195 2.74 -34.19 -11.02
N ASP A 196 1.77 -35.08 -10.89
CA ASP A 196 0.38 -34.98 -11.30
C ASP A 196 -0.36 -33.87 -10.51
N SER A 197 -1.23 -33.16 -11.22
CA SER A 197 -2.14 -32.17 -10.65
C SER A 197 -3.37 -32.83 -10.02
N SER A 198 -3.37 -32.96 -8.69
CA SER A 198 -4.58 -33.24 -7.90
C SER A 198 -4.77 -32.13 -6.87
N SER A 199 -5.92 -31.47 -6.92
CA SER A 199 -6.34 -30.40 -6.01
C SER A 199 -6.81 -31.00 -4.68
N THR A 200 -5.92 -31.06 -3.70
CA THR A 200 -6.23 -31.52 -2.34
C THR A 200 -6.69 -30.36 -1.46
N VAL A 201 -7.95 -30.40 -1.02
CA VAL A 201 -8.49 -29.55 0.05
C VAL A 201 -8.04 -30.15 1.39
N LEU A 202 -7.20 -29.42 2.14
CA LEU A 202 -6.66 -29.86 3.44
C LEU A 202 -7.66 -29.52 4.55
N HIS A 203 -8.31 -30.55 5.10
CA HIS A 203 -9.11 -30.48 6.32
C HIS A 203 -8.28 -31.06 7.47
N VAL A 204 -7.94 -30.24 8.47
CA VAL A 204 -7.17 -30.65 9.65
C VAL A 204 -8.12 -30.76 10.84
N GLN A 205 -8.30 -31.98 11.36
CA GLN A 205 -9.09 -32.25 12.57
C GLN A 205 -8.26 -31.94 13.83
N PRO A 206 -8.81 -31.22 14.82
CA PRO A 206 -8.12 -30.98 16.08
C PRO A 206 -8.09 -32.25 16.96
N PRO A 207 -7.04 -32.45 17.77
CA PRO A 207 -6.88 -33.63 18.62
C PRO A 207 -7.87 -33.61 19.78
N ARG A 208 -8.43 -34.78 20.10
CA ARG A 208 -9.29 -35.00 21.28
C ARG A 208 -8.45 -34.89 22.55
N ALA A 209 -8.75 -33.91 23.38
CA ALA A 209 -8.21 -33.78 24.73
C ALA A 209 -8.77 -34.89 25.63
N SER A 210 -7.88 -35.64 26.27
CA SER A 210 -8.21 -36.62 27.31
C SER A 210 -8.47 -35.91 28.64
N GLU A 211 -9.68 -36.07 29.16
CA GLU A 211 -10.12 -35.57 30.46
C GLU A 211 -9.53 -36.40 31.60
N ASN A 212 -8.82 -35.73 32.53
CA ASN A 212 -8.77 -36.11 33.94
C ASN A 212 -7.99 -35.04 34.70
N LEU A 213 -8.67 -34.09 35.34
CA LEU A 213 -8.13 -33.28 36.43
C LEU A 213 -9.29 -32.78 37.31
N GLY A 214 -9.01 -32.76 38.61
CA GLY A 214 -10.00 -32.71 39.69
C GLY A 214 -10.74 -31.39 39.83
N VAL A 215 -11.83 -31.49 40.59
CA VAL A 215 -12.77 -30.43 40.95
C VAL A 215 -12.04 -29.22 41.54
N GLN A 216 -11.76 -28.23 40.69
CA GLN A 216 -11.36 -26.88 41.10
C GLN A 216 -12.55 -25.92 40.97
N ASP A 217 -12.51 -24.89 41.80
CA ASP A 217 -13.56 -23.92 42.10
C ASP A 217 -14.16 -23.26 40.85
N GLN A 218 -15.34 -23.75 40.44
CA GLN A 218 -16.08 -23.34 39.22
C GLN A 218 -16.43 -21.84 39.18
N SER A 219 -16.30 -21.13 40.29
CA SER A 219 -16.57 -19.70 40.39
C SER A 219 -15.51 -18.86 39.67
N VAL A 220 -14.22 -19.19 39.90
CA VAL A 220 -13.09 -18.43 39.36
C VAL A 220 -12.97 -18.64 37.84
N GLU A 221 -13.22 -19.85 37.38
CA GLU A 221 -13.19 -20.21 35.95
C GLU A 221 -14.29 -19.47 35.16
N LYS A 222 -15.51 -19.39 35.71
CA LYS A 222 -16.61 -18.63 35.09
C LYS A 222 -16.30 -17.13 35.02
N GLN A 223 -15.66 -16.59 36.05
CA GLN A 223 -15.30 -15.17 36.10
C GLN A 223 -14.17 -14.84 35.09
N ALA A 224 -13.19 -15.73 34.94
CA ALA A 224 -12.14 -15.62 33.93
C ALA A 224 -12.70 -15.70 32.50
N LEU A 225 -13.62 -16.65 32.25
CA LEU A 225 -14.29 -16.79 30.94
C LEU A 225 -15.15 -15.57 30.59
N GLN A 226 -15.83 -14.97 31.58
CA GLN A 226 -16.60 -13.74 31.40
C GLN A 226 -15.70 -12.54 31.07
N ALA A 227 -14.55 -12.43 31.74
CA ALA A 227 -13.57 -11.38 31.47
C ALA A 227 -12.97 -11.53 30.06
N LEU A 228 -12.63 -12.76 29.66
CA LEU A 228 -12.13 -13.06 28.31
C LEU A 228 -13.16 -12.67 27.24
N ARG A 229 -14.43 -13.06 27.41
CA ARG A 229 -15.52 -12.69 26.49
C ARG A 229 -15.70 -11.18 26.38
N SER A 230 -15.63 -10.46 27.50
CA SER A 230 -15.74 -9.00 27.53
C SER A 230 -14.59 -8.33 26.77
N ALA A 231 -13.36 -8.80 26.98
CA ALA A 231 -12.18 -8.31 26.29
C ALA A 231 -12.25 -8.59 24.77
N THR A 232 -12.67 -9.79 24.38
CA THR A 232 -12.85 -10.16 22.95
C THR A 232 -13.89 -9.28 22.28
N VAL A 233 -15.02 -9.00 22.94
CA VAL A 233 -16.06 -8.08 22.40
C VAL A 233 -15.53 -6.65 22.28
N ALA A 234 -14.70 -6.18 23.22
CA ALA A 234 -14.08 -4.86 23.14
C ALA A 234 -13.09 -4.75 21.99
N VAL A 235 -12.25 -5.77 21.77
CA VAL A 235 -11.31 -5.83 20.65
C VAL A 235 -12.04 -5.89 19.32
N LEU A 236 -13.08 -6.73 19.19
CA LEU A 236 -13.91 -6.79 17.98
C LEU A 236 -14.63 -5.48 17.69
N LYS A 237 -15.16 -4.79 18.71
CA LYS A 237 -15.74 -3.45 18.56
C LYS A 237 -14.71 -2.41 18.13
N TYR A 238 -13.48 -2.48 18.64
CA TYR A 238 -12.38 -1.59 18.25
C TYR A 238 -11.97 -1.82 16.78
N LEU A 239 -11.79 -3.08 16.38
CA LEU A 239 -11.47 -3.44 14.99
C LEU A 239 -12.60 -3.07 14.01
N CYS A 240 -13.86 -3.29 14.40
CA CYS A 240 -15.02 -2.91 13.59
C CYS A 240 -15.18 -1.36 13.48
N ARG A 241 -14.82 -0.61 14.55
CA ARG A 241 -14.80 0.86 14.51
C ARG A 241 -13.70 1.39 13.58
N GLN A 242 -12.55 0.72 13.50
CA GLN A 242 -11.50 1.04 12.54
C GLN A 242 -11.95 0.78 11.09
N GLU A 243 -12.81 -0.21 10.85
CA GLU A 243 -13.40 -0.51 9.55
C GLU A 243 -14.40 0.56 9.07
N LYS A 244 -15.22 1.11 9.99
CA LYS A 244 -16.15 2.21 9.65
C LYS A 244 -15.45 3.52 9.26
N VAL A 245 -14.19 3.71 9.69
CA VAL A 245 -13.36 4.85 9.28
C VAL A 245 -12.78 4.65 7.86
N LYS A 246 -12.88 3.44 7.28
CA LYS A 246 -12.21 3.03 6.04
C LYS A 246 -13.12 2.71 4.85
N GLN A 247 -14.40 3.11 4.88
CA GLN A 247 -15.22 3.12 3.66
C GLN A 247 -14.68 4.05 2.55
N SER A 248 -13.54 4.72 2.76
CA SER A 248 -12.75 5.40 1.73
C SER A 248 -11.79 4.50 0.93
N GLY A 249 -11.82 3.19 1.15
CA GLY A 249 -11.09 2.20 0.36
C GLY A 249 -9.63 2.00 0.82
N VAL A 250 -9.17 0.75 0.72
CA VAL A 250 -7.77 0.33 0.86
C VAL A 250 -7.27 0.17 2.31
N ALA A 251 -7.72 -0.90 2.99
CA ALA A 251 -6.85 -1.84 3.72
C ALA A 251 -7.71 -2.71 4.64
N GLN A 252 -8.00 -3.93 4.18
CA GLN A 252 -8.37 -5.03 5.09
C GLN A 252 -7.07 -5.62 5.65
N PHE A 253 -7.05 -5.86 6.97
CA PHE A 253 -5.93 -6.48 7.65
C PHE A 253 -6.30 -7.92 7.97
N ILE A 254 -5.49 -8.87 7.53
CA ILE A 254 -5.53 -10.26 7.97
C ILE A 254 -4.30 -10.51 8.86
N TYR A 255 -4.41 -11.36 9.86
CA TYR A 255 -3.33 -11.68 10.78
C TYR A 255 -2.64 -12.99 10.37
N CYS A 256 -1.30 -13.02 10.37
CA CYS A 256 -0.54 -14.24 10.21
C CYS A 256 -0.39 -14.96 11.55
N TYR A 257 -0.63 -16.28 11.55
CA TYR A 257 -0.47 -17.18 12.68
C TYR A 257 0.72 -18.13 12.46
N ALA A 258 1.47 -18.46 13.50
CA ALA A 258 2.36 -19.62 13.49
C ALA A 258 1.77 -20.71 14.38
N PRO A 259 1.55 -21.94 13.86
CA PRO A 259 1.09 -23.04 14.70
C PRO A 259 2.08 -23.26 15.85
N ALA A 260 1.54 -23.40 17.07
CA ALA A 260 2.31 -23.79 18.22
C ALA A 260 3.07 -25.08 17.89
N LYS A 261 4.40 -25.10 18.08
CA LYS A 261 5.20 -26.31 17.89
C LYS A 261 4.64 -27.38 18.82
N SER A 262 4.08 -28.45 18.26
CA SER A 262 3.73 -29.61 19.08
C SER A 262 5.03 -30.15 19.66
N ASN A 263 5.08 -30.32 20.99
CA ASN A 263 6.22 -30.92 21.71
C ASN A 263 6.45 -32.41 21.37
N SER A 264 5.93 -32.90 20.24
CA SER A 264 6.03 -34.29 19.80
C SER A 264 7.40 -34.66 19.22
N ASP A 265 8.26 -33.68 18.91
CA ASP A 265 9.55 -33.91 18.23
C ASP A 265 10.76 -33.93 19.19
N GLN A 266 10.54 -34.17 20.49
CA GLN A 266 11.61 -34.30 21.51
C GLN A 266 11.72 -35.70 22.14
N LEU A 267 11.28 -36.76 21.46
CA LEU A 267 11.46 -38.16 21.92
C LEU A 267 12.21 -39.00 20.88
#